data_AF-A0A1E4FXR2-F1
#
_entry.id   AF-A0A1E4FXR2-F1
#
_cell.length_a   1.000
_cell.length_b   1.000
_cell.length_c   1.000
_cell.angle_alpha   90.00
_cell.angle_beta   90.00
_cell.angle_gamma   90.00
#
_symmetry.space_group_name_H-M   'P 1'
#
loop_
_entity.id
_entity.type
_entity.pdbx_description
1 polymer ?
#
loop_
_entity_poly.entity_id
_entity_poly.type
_entity_poly.pdbx_seq_one_letter_code
_entity_poly.pdbx_strand_id
1 'polypeptide(L)' 'MPPTESLLLDGLRADCPACEISMTRRFYSHARQVLVDRCPDCRGIWMDHSELADIVKHAHDLGG' A
#
# COMPACT_ATOMS: atom_id res chain seq x y z
N MET A 1 -15.03 -9.61 5.77
CA MET A 1 -14.00 -9.45 6.81
C MET A 1 -12.83 -10.31 6.37
N PRO A 2 -11.68 -9.72 5.97
CA PRO A 2 -10.53 -10.53 5.58
C PRO A 2 -10.06 -11.37 6.78
N PRO A 3 -9.50 -12.56 6.52
CA PRO A 3 -8.97 -13.41 7.58
C PRO A 3 -7.88 -12.67 8.36
N THR A 4 -7.88 -12.87 9.67
CA THR A 4 -6.98 -12.23 10.65
C THR A 4 -5.49 -12.43 10.38
N GLU A 5 -5.10 -13.33 9.47
CA GLU A 5 -3.72 -13.52 9.02
C GLU A 5 -3.20 -12.42 8.07
N SER A 6 -4.04 -11.80 7.23
CA SER A 6 -3.61 -10.68 6.37
C SER A 6 -3.15 -9.47 7.22
N LEU A 7 -3.90 -9.18 8.29
CA LEU A 7 -3.60 -8.04 9.18
C LEU A 7 -2.29 -8.19 9.97
N LEU A 8 -1.71 -9.39 10.05
CA LEU A 8 -0.44 -9.65 10.73
C LEU A 8 0.78 -9.38 9.82
N LEU A 9 0.64 -9.49 8.49
CA LEU A 9 1.68 -9.08 7.54
C LEU A 9 1.57 -7.60 7.16
N ASP A 10 0.35 -7.05 7.09
CA ASP A 10 0.10 -5.62 6.81
C ASP A 10 0.65 -4.67 7.89
N GLY A 11 1.02 -5.23 9.05
CA GLY A 11 1.55 -4.51 10.21
C GLY A 11 3.07 -4.59 10.37
N LEU A 12 3.77 -5.44 9.59
CA LEU A 12 5.23 -5.52 9.63
C LEU A 12 5.79 -4.34 8.84
N ARG A 13 5.89 -3.18 9.51
CA ARG A 13 6.53 -1.96 8.96
C ARG A 13 7.87 -2.32 8.35
N ALA A 14 7.91 -2.45 7.04
CA ALA A 14 9.13 -2.75 6.31
C ALA A 14 9.95 -1.47 6.14
N ASP A 15 11.27 -1.63 6.26
CA ASP A 15 12.20 -0.59 5.83
C ASP A 15 12.23 -0.57 4.30
N CYS A 16 12.42 0.62 3.73
CA CYS A 16 12.56 0.79 2.30
C CYS A 16 13.78 -0.01 1.82
N PRO A 17 13.66 -0.96 0.88
CA PRO A 17 14.81 -1.77 0.44
C PRO A 17 15.85 -0.98 -0.38
N ALA A 18 15.53 0.25 -0.76
CA ALA A 18 16.47 1.15 -1.44
C ALA A 18 17.22 2.08 -0.47
N CYS A 19 16.58 2.47 0.64
CA CYS A 19 17.11 3.47 1.58
C CYS A 19 17.43 2.90 2.96
N GLU A 20 16.96 1.69 3.27
CA GLU A 20 17.04 1.02 4.58
C GLU A 20 16.46 1.86 5.73
N ILE A 21 15.40 2.63 5.44
CA ILE A 21 14.69 3.45 6.45
C ILE A 21 13.22 3.07 6.53
N SER A 22 12.64 3.26 7.71
CA SER A 22 11.24 2.91 7.96
C SER A 22 10.28 3.72 7.09
N MET A 23 9.42 3.01 6.39
CA MET A 23 8.39 3.62 5.56
C MET A 23 7.22 4.15 6.41
N THR A 24 6.46 5.08 5.84
CA THR A 24 5.25 5.62 6.47
C THR A 24 3.99 5.20 5.71
N ARG A 25 3.04 4.62 6.45
CA ARG A 25 1.74 4.24 5.89
C ARG A 25 0.87 5.49 5.64
N ARG A 26 0.38 5.64 4.42
CA ARG A 26 -0.41 6.80 3.95
C ARG A 26 -1.56 6.30 3.08
N PHE A 27 -2.66 7.07 3.00
CA PHE A 27 -3.69 6.79 2.01
C PHE A 27 -3.20 7.17 0.61
N TYR A 28 -3.29 6.25 -0.34
CA TYR A 28 -3.03 6.52 -1.76
C TYR A 28 -4.09 7.44 -2.37
N SER A 29 -5.35 7.26 -1.95
CA SER A 29 -6.46 8.12 -2.34
C SER A 29 -7.42 8.30 -1.17
N HIS A 30 -7.82 9.54 -0.93
CA HIS A 30 -8.85 9.88 0.06
C HIS A 30 -10.20 9.19 -0.23
N ALA A 31 -10.51 8.95 -1.51
CA ALA A 31 -11.79 8.38 -1.93
C ALA A 31 -11.85 6.85 -1.78
N ARG A 32 -10.70 6.17 -1.95
CA ARG A 32 -10.65 4.70 -2.04
C ARG A 32 -10.09 4.03 -0.79
N GLN A 33 -9.64 4.82 0.20
CA GLN A 33 -9.12 4.34 1.48
C GLN A 33 -8.03 3.25 1.37
N VAL A 34 -7.31 3.20 0.24
CA VAL A 34 -6.20 2.26 0.05
C VAL A 34 -4.99 2.81 0.80
N LEU A 35 -4.47 2.03 1.73
CA LEU A 35 -3.24 2.35 2.45
C LEU A 35 -2.03 1.86 1.65
N VAL A 36 -0.93 2.61 1.71
CA VAL A 36 0.34 2.29 1.06
C VAL A 36 1.49 2.69 1.95
N ASP A 37 2.58 1.95 1.89
CA ASP A 37 3.82 2.34 2.54
C ASP A 37 4.67 3.20 1.62
N ARG A 38 5.01 4.40 2.09
CA ARG A 38 5.82 5.36 1.33
C ARG A 38 7.12 5.65 2.04
N CYS A 39 8.23 5.52 1.33
CA CYS A 39 9.54 5.95 1.81
C CYS A 39 9.61 7.48 1.85
N PRO A 40 9.98 8.11 2.99
CA PRO A 40 10.08 9.56 3.08
C PRO A 40 11.29 10.13 2.31
N ASP A 41 12.31 9.33 2.05
CA ASP A 41 13.54 9.75 1.38
C ASP A 41 13.45 9.61 -0.15
N CYS A 42 13.41 8.39 -0.68
CA CYS A 42 13.34 8.16 -2.12
C CYS A 42 11.95 8.31 -2.75
N ARG A 43 10.89 8.42 -1.91
CA ARG A 43 9.47 8.51 -2.33
C ARG A 43 8.90 7.25 -3.01
N GLY A 44 9.59 6.11 -2.93
CA GLY A 44 9.08 4.81 -3.37
C GLY A 44 7.79 4.41 -2.64
N ILE A 45 6.91 3.69 -3.34
CA ILE A 45 5.61 3.22 -2.85
C ILE A 45 5.62 1.70 -2.84
N TRP A 46 5.24 1.11 -1.71
CA TRP A 46 5.18 -0.32 -1.47
C TRP A 46 3.77 -0.70 -1.02
N MET A 47 3.28 -1.82 -1.55
CA MET A 47 1.95 -2.36 -1.34
C MET A 47 2.04 -3.87 -1.47
N ASP A 48 1.18 -4.60 -0.76
CA ASP A 48 1.07 -6.04 -0.97
C ASP A 48 0.25 -6.37 -2.23
N HIS A 49 0.26 -7.66 -2.62
CA HIS A 49 -0.44 -8.14 -3.81
C HIS A 49 -1.96 -7.99 -3.73
N SER A 50 -2.56 -8.05 -2.53
CA SER A 50 -3.99 -7.84 -2.33
C SER A 50 -4.38 -6.37 -2.52
N GLU A 51 -3.63 -5.43 -1.95
CA GLU A 51 -3.84 -3.99 -2.09
C GLU A 51 -3.70 -3.54 -3.57
N LEU A 52 -2.70 -4.08 -4.28
CA LEU A 52 -2.52 -3.80 -5.71
C LEU A 52 -3.69 -4.32 -6.56
N ALA A 53 -4.20 -5.52 -6.27
CA ALA A 53 -5.33 -6.10 -6.99
C ALA A 53 -6.59 -5.23 -6.87
N ASP A 54 -6.82 -4.60 -5.71
CA ASP A 54 -7.95 -3.69 -5.51
C ASP A 54 -7.78 -2.38 -6.30
N ILE A 55 -6.58 -1.81 -6.35
CA ILE A 55 -6.32 -0.63 -7.20
C ILE A 55 -6.55 -0.96 -8.68
N VAL A 56 -6.03 -2.09 -9.17
CA VAL A 56 -6.10 -2.46 -10.58
C VAL A 56 -7.55 -2.72 -11.03
N LYS A 57 -8.35 -3.39 -10.20
CA LYS A 57 -9.79 -3.57 -10.47
C LYS A 57 -10.53 -2.24 -10.62
N HIS A 58 -10.19 -1.24 -9.80
CA HIS A 58 -10.85 0.08 -9.80
C HIS A 58 -10.20 1.13 -10.73
N ALA A 59 -9.09 0.80 -11.39
CA ALA A 59 -8.46 1.68 -12.39
C ALA A 59 -9.21 1.65 -13.74
N HIS A 60 -9.94 0.57 -14.02
CA HIS A 60 -10.68 0.38 -15.28
C HIS A 60 -12.00 1.19 -15.34
N ASP A 61 -12.41 1.83 -14.24
CA ASP A 61 -13.64 2.64 -14.15
C ASP A 61 -13.40 4.15 -14.41
N LEU A 62 -12.17 4.57 -14.68
CA LEU A 62 -11.82 5.97 -14.97
C LEU A 62 -11.62 6.26 -16.48
N GLY A 63 -11.99 5.30 -17.33
CA GLY A 63 -11.88 5.40 -18.79
C GLY A 63 -13.21 5.24 -19.54
N GLY A 64 -14.32 5.64 -18.92
CA GLY A 64 -15.64 5.74 -19.57
C GLY A 64 -16.06 7.18 -19.73
#